data_AF-A0A101E2A6-F1
#
_entry.id   AF-A0A101E2A6-F1
#
_cell.length_a   1.000
_cell.length_b   1.000
_cell.length_c   1.000
_cell.angle_alpha   90.00
_cell.angle_beta   90.00
_cell.angle_gamma   90.00
#
_symmetry.space_group_name_H-M   'P 1'
#
loop_
_entity.id
_entity.type
_entity.pdbx_description
1 polymer ?
#
loop_
_entity_poly.entity_id
_entity_poly.type
_entity_poly.pdbx_seq_one_letter_code
_entity_poly.pdbx_strand_id
1 'polypeptide(L)'
;MLISNAVSRLSPKHTARALKTTAIGVAPAAIALVFAVSLSQIMMNSGNNLSGMPSMLKVMAVSLANATGLGYIMLAVFVGILGAYMAGSNTVSNILFGGFQFEIANATGLPKTIILALQNVGGAVGNMICVHNVVAVCTTCGILGQEGDVIRKNLVPATIYAIVVSVVAAIAVFVLKIQMI
;
A
#
# COMPACT_ATOMS: atom_id res chain seq x y z
N MET A 1 2.00 8.34 24.20
CA MET A 1 1.19 8.58 25.42
C MET A 1 1.92 8.21 26.71
N LEU A 2 2.59 7.05 26.83
CA LEU A 2 3.36 6.68 28.04
C LEU A 2 4.51 7.66 28.36
N ILE A 3 5.27 8.08 27.34
CA ILE A 3 6.37 9.04 27.49
C ILE A 3 5.85 10.44 27.87
N SER A 4 4.75 10.88 27.27
CA SER A 4 4.10 12.17 27.60
C SER A 4 3.49 12.14 29.01
N ASN A 5 3.00 11.00 29.50
CA ASN A 5 2.51 10.87 30.88
C ASN A 5 3.66 10.98 31.90
N ALA A 6 4.83 10.43 31.57
CA ALA A 6 6.04 10.52 32.40
C ALA A 6 6.65 11.94 32.44
N VAL A 7 6.63 12.67 31.32
CA VAL A 7 7.21 14.02 31.21
C VAL A 7 6.25 15.12 31.69
N SER A 8 4.94 14.97 31.45
CA SER A 8 3.95 16.05 31.65
C SER A 8 3.09 15.91 32.92
N ARG A 9 3.34 14.89 33.77
CA ARG A 9 2.55 14.58 34.99
C ARG A 9 1.03 14.60 34.76
N LEU A 10 0.58 14.04 33.65
CA LEU A 10 -0.84 14.01 33.32
C LEU A 10 -1.59 13.08 34.29
N SER A 11 -2.75 13.53 34.77
CA SER A 11 -3.58 12.74 35.67
C SER A 11 -4.05 11.44 34.97
N PRO A 12 -4.07 10.28 35.66
CA PRO A 12 -4.43 8.97 35.08
C PRO A 12 -5.75 8.97 34.31
N LYS A 13 -6.70 9.82 34.74
CA LYS A 13 -8.01 9.98 34.11
C LYS A 13 -7.92 10.57 32.70
N HIS A 14 -6.98 11.49 32.46
CA HIS A 14 -6.77 12.09 31.13
C HIS A 14 -6.13 11.09 30.16
N THR A 15 -5.17 10.30 30.64
CA THR A 15 -4.52 9.25 29.84
C THR A 15 -5.50 8.15 29.46
N ALA A 16 -6.35 7.72 30.40
CA ALA A 16 -7.41 6.74 30.12
C ALA A 16 -8.44 7.27 29.11
N ARG A 17 -8.83 8.56 29.23
CA ARG A 17 -9.75 9.19 28.28
C ARG A 17 -9.14 9.29 26.88
N ALA A 18 -7.88 9.70 26.77
CA ALA A 18 -7.18 9.80 25.49
C ALA A 18 -6.99 8.43 24.81
N LEU A 19 -6.68 7.38 25.58
CA LEU A 19 -6.61 6.01 25.09
C LEU A 19 -7.99 5.56 24.56
N LYS A 20 -9.06 5.80 25.31
CA LYS A 20 -10.43 5.46 24.91
C LYS A 20 -10.84 6.18 23.62
N THR A 21 -10.56 7.48 23.50
CA THR A 21 -10.87 8.25 22.28
C THR A 21 -10.09 7.72 21.08
N THR A 22 -8.82 7.36 21.25
CA THR A 22 -8.01 6.77 20.18
C THR A 22 -8.53 5.39 19.78
N ALA A 23 -8.85 4.54 20.75
CA ALA A 23 -9.37 3.20 20.49
C ALA A 23 -10.69 3.25 19.70
N ILE A 24 -11.59 4.16 20.06
CA ILE A 24 -12.85 4.37 19.33
C ILE A 24 -12.58 4.94 17.93
N GLY A 25 -11.62 5.87 17.80
CA GLY A 25 -11.27 6.48 16.52
C GLY A 25 -10.66 5.51 15.49
N VAL A 26 -9.97 4.46 15.94
CA VAL A 26 -9.35 3.46 15.04
C VAL A 26 -10.32 2.34 14.65
N ALA A 27 -11.45 2.18 15.34
CA ALA A 27 -12.40 1.09 15.12
C ALA A 27 -12.88 0.95 13.66
N PRO A 28 -13.24 2.03 12.92
CA PRO A 28 -13.62 1.92 11.51
C PRO A 28 -12.50 1.37 10.63
N ALA A 29 -11.26 1.82 10.85
CA ALA A 29 -10.09 1.32 10.11
C ALA A 29 -9.82 -0.16 10.41
N ALA A 30 -10.01 -0.59 11.66
CA ALA A 30 -9.87 -1.99 12.07
C ALA A 30 -10.89 -2.90 11.35
N ILE A 31 -12.14 -2.45 11.22
CA ILE A 31 -13.18 -3.20 10.49
C ILE A 31 -12.81 -3.35 9.02
N ALA A 32 -12.39 -2.26 8.36
CA ALA A 32 -11.95 -2.31 6.97
C ALA A 32 -10.76 -3.27 6.78
N LEU A 33 -9.81 -3.27 7.72
CA LEU A 33 -8.68 -4.19 7.72
C LEU A 33 -9.11 -5.66 7.82
N VAL A 34 -10.10 -6.00 8.66
CA VAL A 34 -10.61 -7.38 8.76
C VAL A 34 -11.12 -7.88 7.42
N PHE A 35 -11.91 -7.08 6.70
CA PHE A 35 -12.41 -7.47 5.37
C PHE A 35 -11.29 -7.55 4.33
N ALA A 36 -10.37 -6.58 4.32
CA ALA A 36 -9.24 -6.57 3.39
C ALA A 36 -8.32 -7.78 3.59
N VAL A 37 -7.98 -8.11 4.86
CA VAL A 37 -7.19 -9.29 5.20
C VAL A 37 -7.95 -10.56 4.80
N SER A 38 -9.24 -10.66 5.13
CA SER A 38 -10.04 -11.85 4.81
C SER A 38 -10.10 -12.10 3.31
N LEU A 39 -10.34 -11.07 2.50
CA LEU A 39 -10.34 -11.17 1.04
C LEU A 39 -8.97 -11.62 0.51
N SER A 40 -7.89 -10.98 0.95
CA SER A 40 -6.51 -11.34 0.57
C SER A 40 -6.19 -12.80 0.91
N GLN A 41 -6.59 -13.25 2.10
CA GLN A 41 -6.41 -14.62 2.55
C GLN A 41 -7.24 -15.63 1.76
N ILE A 42 -8.48 -15.29 1.37
CA ILE A 42 -9.30 -16.15 0.51
C ILE A 42 -8.61 -16.32 -0.85
N MET A 43 -8.15 -15.23 -1.48
CA MET A 43 -7.51 -15.29 -2.80
C MET A 43 -6.20 -16.08 -2.79
N MET A 44 -5.44 -15.99 -1.69
CA MET A 44 -4.19 -16.70 -1.51
C MET A 44 -4.41 -18.19 -1.20
N ASN A 45 -5.38 -18.51 -0.35
CA ASN A 45 -5.68 -19.89 0.07
C ASN A 45 -6.64 -20.63 -0.88
N SER A 46 -7.19 -19.98 -1.90
CA SER A 46 -8.08 -20.63 -2.87
C SER A 46 -7.41 -21.78 -3.64
N GLY A 47 -6.08 -21.88 -3.59
CA GLY A 47 -5.32 -23.01 -4.14
C GLY A 47 -5.53 -24.32 -3.38
N ASN A 48 -6.04 -24.27 -2.14
CA ASN A 48 -6.47 -25.46 -1.40
C ASN A 48 -7.86 -25.89 -1.87
N ASN A 49 -7.93 -26.47 -3.06
CA ASN A 49 -9.17 -26.92 -3.70
C ASN A 49 -9.06 -28.39 -4.16
N LEU A 50 -10.22 -29.04 -4.32
CA LEU A 50 -10.33 -30.44 -4.73
C LEU A 50 -9.82 -30.70 -6.16
N SER A 51 -9.74 -29.67 -6.99
CA SER A 51 -9.36 -29.74 -8.40
C SER A 51 -7.85 -29.56 -8.65
N GLY A 52 -7.03 -29.34 -7.61
CA GLY A 52 -5.59 -29.12 -7.76
C GLY A 52 -5.20 -27.85 -8.51
N MET A 53 -6.11 -26.87 -8.62
CA MET A 53 -5.85 -25.61 -9.34
C MET A 53 -4.99 -24.66 -8.49
N PRO A 54 -4.09 -23.88 -9.11
CA PRO A 54 -3.35 -22.83 -8.41
C PRO A 54 -4.28 -21.78 -7.79
N SER A 55 -3.80 -21.06 -6.77
CA SER A 55 -4.58 -20.00 -6.14
C SER A 55 -4.91 -18.88 -7.14
N MET A 56 -6.04 -18.21 -6.93
CA MET A 56 -6.50 -17.11 -7.79
C MET A 56 -5.43 -16.03 -7.90
N LEU A 57 -4.80 -15.70 -6.76
CA LEU A 57 -3.71 -14.73 -6.69
C LEU A 57 -2.54 -15.13 -7.58
N LYS A 58 -2.13 -16.40 -7.54
CA LYS A 58 -1.03 -16.94 -8.34
C LYS A 58 -1.34 -16.95 -9.83
N VAL A 59 -2.57 -17.29 -10.22
CA VAL A 59 -2.98 -17.26 -11.64
C VAL A 59 -2.89 -15.85 -12.21
N MET A 60 -3.40 -14.85 -11.50
CA MET A 60 -3.31 -13.45 -11.94
C MET A 60 -1.87 -12.96 -11.97
N ALA A 61 -1.08 -13.31 -10.96
CA ALA A 61 0.32 -12.92 -10.86
C ALA A 61 1.15 -13.50 -12.02
N VAL A 62 1.03 -14.80 -12.30
CA VAL A 62 1.74 -15.45 -13.41
C VAL A 62 1.29 -14.90 -14.75
N SER A 63 -0.01 -14.61 -14.93
CA SER A 63 -0.51 -14.02 -16.17
C SER A 63 0.12 -12.66 -16.44
N LEU A 64 0.19 -11.80 -15.41
CA LEU A 64 0.82 -10.48 -15.53
C LEU A 64 2.34 -10.58 -15.69
N ALA A 65 2.97 -11.51 -14.97
CA ALA A 65 4.40 -11.81 -15.10
C ALA A 65 4.76 -12.25 -16.52
N ASN A 66 3.94 -13.10 -17.15
CA ASN A 66 4.16 -13.54 -18.53
C ASN A 66 4.03 -12.40 -19.54
N ALA A 67 3.11 -11.46 -19.30
CA ALA A 67 2.91 -10.31 -20.17
C ALA A 67 4.01 -9.25 -20.05
N THR A 68 4.57 -9.06 -18.85
CA THR A 68 5.48 -7.94 -18.54
C THR A 68 6.94 -8.37 -18.37
N GLY A 69 7.18 -9.62 -17.99
CA GLY A 69 8.49 -10.18 -17.70
C GLY A 69 9.28 -9.34 -16.67
N LEU A 70 10.58 -9.19 -16.92
CA LEU A 70 11.46 -8.37 -16.09
C LEU A 70 11.09 -6.87 -16.13
N GLY A 71 10.34 -6.42 -17.14
CA GLY A 71 9.83 -5.05 -17.23
C GLY A 71 8.81 -4.71 -16.13
N TYR A 72 8.28 -5.71 -15.43
CA TYR A 72 7.37 -5.52 -14.31
C TYR A 72 7.92 -4.59 -13.21
N ILE A 73 9.24 -4.54 -13.02
CA ILE A 73 9.86 -3.66 -12.03
C ILE A 73 9.46 -2.18 -12.21
N MET A 74 9.17 -1.76 -13.44
CA MET A 74 8.72 -0.40 -13.72
C MET A 74 7.25 -0.18 -13.33
N LEU A 75 6.45 -1.24 -13.36
CA LEU A 75 5.01 -1.25 -13.12
C LEU A 75 4.65 -1.48 -11.64
N ALA A 76 5.53 -2.11 -10.88
CA ALA A 76 5.27 -2.50 -9.48
C ALA A 76 4.85 -1.32 -8.59
N VAL A 77 5.47 -0.13 -8.77
CA VAL A 77 5.10 1.09 -8.03
C VAL A 77 3.67 1.54 -8.34
N PHE A 78 3.24 1.43 -9.59
CA PHE A 78 1.90 1.87 -10.01
C PHE A 78 0.79 0.99 -9.42
N VAL A 79 1.03 -0.31 -9.28
CA VAL A 79 0.11 -1.21 -8.55
C VAL A 79 -0.04 -0.75 -7.09
N GLY A 80 1.06 -0.33 -6.45
CA GLY A 80 1.02 0.26 -5.11
C GLY A 80 0.23 1.57 -5.05
N ILE A 81 0.42 2.45 -6.03
CA ILE A 81 -0.32 3.70 -6.16
C ILE A 81 -1.82 3.44 -6.30
N LEU A 82 -2.21 2.50 -7.17
CA LEU A 82 -3.60 2.13 -7.38
C LEU A 82 -4.24 1.56 -6.11
N GLY A 83 -3.53 0.66 -5.41
CA GLY A 83 -4.01 0.08 -4.17
C GLY A 83 -4.26 1.13 -3.09
N ALA A 84 -3.34 2.06 -2.88
CA ALA A 84 -3.52 3.13 -1.90
C ALA A 84 -4.52 4.21 -2.35
N TYR A 85 -4.61 4.51 -3.64
CA TYR A 85 -5.63 5.41 -4.18
C TYR A 85 -7.04 4.87 -3.94
N MET A 86 -7.26 3.56 -4.09
CA MET A 86 -8.57 2.95 -3.84
C MET A 86 -8.84 2.74 -2.35
N ALA A 87 -7.86 2.21 -1.60
CA ALA A 87 -8.05 1.81 -0.21
C ALA A 87 -7.87 2.97 0.78
N GLY A 88 -7.15 4.01 0.39
CA GLY A 88 -6.86 5.15 1.25
C GLY A 88 -5.83 4.91 2.36
N SER A 89 -5.21 3.74 2.37
CA SER A 89 -4.25 3.40 3.40
C SER A 89 -3.15 2.55 2.80
N ASN A 90 -1.92 2.91 3.15
CA ASN A 90 -0.75 2.15 2.74
C ASN A 90 -0.78 0.73 3.35
N THR A 91 -1.24 0.61 4.60
CA THR A 91 -1.41 -0.69 5.26
C THR A 91 -2.42 -1.56 4.54
N VAL A 92 -3.59 -1.02 4.22
CA VAL A 92 -4.65 -1.77 3.53
C VAL A 92 -4.19 -2.15 2.12
N SER A 93 -3.56 -1.24 1.39
CA SER A 93 -2.96 -1.53 0.07
C SER A 93 -1.95 -2.67 0.14
N ASN A 94 -1.06 -2.67 1.13
CA ASN A 94 -0.06 -3.72 1.28
C ASN A 94 -0.66 -5.08 1.65
N ILE A 95 -1.75 -5.10 2.42
CA ILE A 95 -2.50 -6.33 2.72
C ILE A 95 -3.16 -6.89 1.45
N LEU A 96 -3.74 -6.02 0.63
CA LEU A 96 -4.46 -6.42 -0.58
C LEU A 96 -3.52 -6.88 -1.70
N PHE A 97 -2.44 -6.13 -1.95
CA PHE A 97 -1.57 -6.33 -3.12
C PHE A 97 -0.19 -6.88 -2.79
N GLY A 98 0.22 -6.94 -1.52
CA GLY A 98 1.54 -7.46 -1.14
C GLY A 98 1.75 -8.91 -1.54
N GLY A 99 0.77 -9.78 -1.28
CA GLY A 99 0.83 -11.18 -1.72
C GLY A 99 0.86 -11.32 -3.25
N PHE A 100 0.09 -10.48 -3.97
CA PHE A 100 0.08 -10.46 -5.43
C PHE A 100 1.44 -10.06 -6.01
N GLN A 101 2.03 -9.00 -5.49
CA GLN A 101 3.37 -8.51 -5.84
C GLN A 101 4.46 -9.55 -5.54
N PHE A 102 4.34 -10.25 -4.41
CA PHE A 102 5.23 -11.34 -4.04
C PHE A 102 5.18 -12.50 -5.05
N GLU A 103 3.97 -12.91 -5.47
CA GLU A 103 3.81 -13.96 -6.48
C GLU A 103 4.33 -13.52 -7.87
N ILE A 104 4.20 -12.25 -8.23
CA ILE A 104 4.79 -11.73 -9.48
C ILE A 104 6.31 -11.77 -9.42
N ALA A 105 6.90 -11.36 -8.29
CA ALA A 105 8.34 -11.45 -8.08
C ALA A 105 8.83 -12.90 -8.20
N ASN A 106 8.10 -13.86 -7.63
CA ASN A 106 8.38 -15.30 -7.79
C ASN A 106 8.32 -15.74 -9.26
N ALA A 107 7.28 -15.33 -10.00
CA ALA A 107 7.06 -15.75 -11.38
C ALA A 107 8.06 -15.11 -12.36
N THR A 108 8.48 -13.88 -12.12
CA THR A 108 9.44 -13.13 -12.96
C THR A 108 10.90 -13.36 -12.58
N GLY A 109 11.18 -13.94 -11.40
CA GLY A 109 12.52 -14.07 -10.85
C GLY A 109 13.11 -12.76 -10.32
N LEU A 110 12.30 -11.71 -10.15
CA LEU A 110 12.72 -10.43 -9.59
C LEU A 110 12.90 -10.53 -8.05
N PRO A 111 13.80 -9.73 -7.44
CA PRO A 111 13.98 -9.73 -5.99
C PRO A 111 12.69 -9.32 -5.26
N LYS A 112 12.16 -10.21 -4.42
CA LYS A 112 10.88 -10.02 -3.72
C LYS A 112 10.91 -8.80 -2.81
N THR A 113 12.02 -8.61 -2.12
CA THR A 113 12.29 -7.46 -1.25
C THR A 113 12.17 -6.13 -1.99
N ILE A 114 12.72 -6.03 -3.21
CA ILE A 114 12.63 -4.83 -4.03
C ILE A 114 11.19 -4.61 -4.52
N ILE A 115 10.53 -5.65 -5.02
CA ILE A 115 9.14 -5.54 -5.50
C ILE A 115 8.18 -5.13 -4.36
N LEU A 116 8.35 -5.71 -3.16
CA LEU A 116 7.57 -5.33 -1.98
C LEU A 116 7.92 -3.91 -1.47
N ALA A 117 9.18 -3.48 -1.60
CA ALA A 117 9.56 -2.10 -1.33
C ALA A 117 8.86 -1.14 -2.30
N LEU A 118 8.80 -1.47 -3.59
CA LEU A 118 8.08 -0.68 -4.59
C LEU A 118 6.58 -0.62 -4.32
N GLN A 119 5.98 -1.72 -3.86
CA GLN A 119 4.58 -1.74 -3.41
C GLN A 119 4.35 -0.77 -2.24
N ASN A 120 5.23 -0.77 -1.25
CA ASN A 120 5.13 0.12 -0.09
C ASN A 120 5.36 1.59 -0.45
N VAL A 121 6.34 1.87 -1.31
CA VAL A 121 6.60 3.23 -1.82
C VAL A 121 5.44 3.72 -2.68
N GLY A 122 4.94 2.88 -3.59
CA GLY A 122 3.76 3.18 -4.37
C GLY A 122 2.55 3.49 -3.51
N GLY A 123 2.36 2.75 -2.40
CA GLY A 123 1.28 3.02 -1.46
C GLY A 123 1.41 4.38 -0.75
N ALA A 124 2.63 4.80 -0.39
CA ALA A 124 2.87 6.14 0.13
C ALA A 124 2.55 7.23 -0.91
N VAL A 125 2.92 7.00 -2.18
CA VAL A 125 2.64 7.93 -3.29
C VAL A 125 1.14 8.02 -3.59
N GLY A 126 0.44 6.88 -3.65
CA GLY A 126 -1.00 6.82 -3.92
C GLY A 126 -1.83 7.53 -2.86
N ASN A 127 -1.37 7.56 -1.61
CA ASN A 127 -2.02 8.32 -0.55
C ASN A 127 -2.07 9.84 -0.81
N MET A 128 -1.13 10.41 -1.58
CA MET A 128 -1.11 11.84 -1.92
C MET A 128 -2.27 12.25 -2.84
N ILE A 129 -2.77 11.32 -3.64
CA ILE A 129 -3.85 11.55 -4.63
C ILE A 129 -5.16 10.88 -4.22
N CYS A 130 -5.19 10.18 -3.08
CA CYS A 130 -6.38 9.47 -2.65
C CYS A 130 -7.51 10.42 -2.24
N VAL A 131 -8.71 10.18 -2.76
CA VAL A 131 -9.88 11.06 -2.57
C VAL A 131 -10.20 11.27 -1.09
N HIS A 132 -10.20 10.21 -0.27
CA HIS A 132 -10.56 10.36 1.15
C HIS A 132 -9.54 11.23 1.93
N ASN A 133 -8.25 11.18 1.57
CA ASN A 133 -7.21 12.03 2.16
C ASN A 133 -7.38 13.47 1.70
N VAL A 134 -7.60 13.68 0.40
CA VAL A 134 -7.75 15.02 -0.16
C VAL A 134 -8.99 15.73 0.38
N VAL A 135 -10.12 15.04 0.53
CA VAL A 135 -11.34 15.60 1.15
C VAL A 135 -11.06 16.08 2.58
N ALA A 136 -10.32 15.29 3.37
CA ALA A 136 -9.93 15.68 4.72
C ALA A 136 -9.01 16.92 4.73
N VAL A 137 -8.06 17.01 3.80
CA VAL A 137 -7.19 18.19 3.61
C VAL A 137 -8.02 19.41 3.19
N CYS A 138 -8.91 19.29 2.21
CA CYS A 138 -9.76 20.39 1.77
C CYS A 138 -10.64 20.94 2.90
N THR A 139 -11.15 20.06 3.76
CA THR A 139 -11.94 20.45 4.93
C THR A 139 -11.11 21.20 5.95
N THR A 140 -9.88 20.75 6.22
CA THR A 140 -8.99 21.37 7.23
C THR A 140 -8.35 22.67 6.76
N CYS A 141 -8.08 22.80 5.46
CA CYS A 141 -7.53 24.02 4.85
C CYS A 141 -8.60 25.04 4.41
N GLY A 142 -9.89 24.72 4.54
CA GLY A 142 -10.99 25.62 4.16
C GLY A 142 -11.16 25.81 2.65
N ILE A 143 -10.75 24.84 1.84
CA ILE A 143 -10.80 24.86 0.37
C ILE A 143 -11.73 23.78 -0.19
N LEU A 144 -12.89 23.57 0.46
CA LEU A 144 -13.93 22.63 0.04
C LEU A 144 -14.38 22.91 -1.41
N GLY A 145 -14.58 21.84 -2.19
CA GLY A 145 -14.93 21.95 -3.62
C GLY A 145 -13.73 22.07 -4.56
N GLN A 146 -12.49 22.15 -4.03
CA GLN A 146 -11.25 22.15 -4.82
C GLN A 146 -10.51 20.81 -4.77
N GLU A 147 -11.19 19.71 -4.41
CA GLU A 147 -10.55 18.39 -4.27
C GLU A 147 -9.91 17.94 -5.58
N GLY A 148 -10.59 18.18 -6.71
CA GLY A 148 -10.08 17.88 -8.04
C GLY A 148 -8.80 18.65 -8.37
N ASP A 149 -8.72 19.93 -7.98
CA ASP A 149 -7.53 20.75 -8.20
C ASP A 149 -6.34 20.27 -7.35
N VAL A 150 -6.60 19.87 -6.11
CA VAL A 150 -5.56 19.29 -5.23
C VAL A 150 -5.06 17.97 -5.80
N ILE A 151 -5.95 17.06 -6.20
CA ILE A 151 -5.57 15.78 -6.82
C ILE A 151 -4.76 16.04 -8.08
N ARG A 152 -5.22 16.94 -8.97
CA ARG A 152 -4.55 17.25 -10.24
C ARG A 152 -3.15 17.83 -10.01
N LYS A 153 -2.98 18.72 -9.02
CA LYS A 153 -1.67 19.27 -8.64
C LYS A 153 -0.75 18.20 -8.05
N ASN A 154 -1.29 17.26 -7.27
CA ASN A 154 -0.51 16.15 -6.68
C ASN A 154 -0.21 15.02 -7.67
N LEU A 155 -0.95 14.91 -8.79
CA LEU A 155 -0.74 13.87 -9.78
C LEU A 155 0.62 14.01 -10.49
N VAL A 156 1.07 15.25 -10.70
CA VAL A 156 2.40 15.55 -11.27
C VAL A 156 3.54 15.03 -10.39
N PRO A 157 3.70 15.45 -9.12
CA PRO A 157 4.75 14.94 -8.25
C PRO A 157 4.60 13.43 -7.99
N ALA A 158 3.37 12.90 -7.89
CA ALA A 158 3.14 11.47 -7.74
C ALA A 158 3.70 10.67 -8.92
N THR A 159 3.48 11.14 -10.15
CA THR A 159 3.96 10.47 -11.37
C THR A 159 5.47 10.57 -11.50
N ILE A 160 6.05 11.74 -11.22
CA ILE A 160 7.51 11.93 -11.24
C ILE A 160 8.17 11.00 -10.21
N TYR A 161 7.64 10.96 -8.99
CA TYR A 161 8.18 10.11 -7.94
C TYR A 161 8.06 8.62 -8.30
N ALA A 162 6.94 8.21 -8.91
CA ALA A 162 6.75 6.84 -9.37
C ALA A 162 7.81 6.43 -10.39
N ILE A 163 8.05 7.28 -11.40
CA ILE A 163 9.05 7.03 -12.45
C ILE A 163 10.46 6.97 -11.83
N VAL A 164 10.83 7.94 -11.00
CA VAL A 164 12.15 8.01 -10.38
C VAL A 164 12.43 6.75 -9.55
N VAL A 165 11.48 6.35 -8.70
CA VAL A 165 11.66 5.16 -7.85
C VAL A 165 11.73 3.88 -8.68
N SER A 166 10.89 3.75 -9.71
CA SER A 166 10.94 2.61 -10.64
C SER A 166 12.29 2.52 -11.36
N VAL A 167 12.86 3.65 -11.81
CA VAL A 167 14.19 3.69 -12.44
C VAL A 167 15.28 3.32 -11.43
N VAL A 168 15.24 3.85 -10.22
CA VAL A 168 16.19 3.52 -9.16
C VAL A 168 16.15 2.02 -8.84
N ALA A 169 14.96 1.43 -8.76
CA ALA A 169 14.81 -0.01 -8.55
C ALA A 169 15.34 -0.84 -9.71
N ALA A 170 15.08 -0.42 -10.96
CA ALA A 170 15.65 -1.06 -12.14
C ALA A 170 17.18 -1.03 -12.13
N ILE A 171 17.80 0.10 -11.78
CA ILE A 171 19.25 0.23 -11.63
C ILE A 171 19.75 -0.70 -10.51
N ALA A 172 19.09 -0.70 -9.36
CA ALA A 172 19.46 -1.55 -8.22
C ALA A 172 19.47 -3.04 -8.58
N VAL A 173 18.47 -3.50 -9.35
CA VAL A 173 18.34 -4.92 -9.71
C VAL A 173 19.23 -5.30 -10.89
N PHE A 174 19.27 -4.51 -11.97
CA PHE A 174 19.98 -4.90 -13.20
C PHE A 174 21.44 -4.46 -13.24
N VAL A 175 21.79 -3.32 -12.65
CA VAL A 175 23.16 -2.78 -12.66
C VAL A 175 23.92 -3.22 -11.43
N LEU A 176 23.34 -3.01 -10.25
CA LEU A 176 24.00 -3.34 -8.97
C LEU A 176 23.83 -4.82 -8.58
N LYS A 177 23.00 -5.58 -9.32
CA LYS A 177 22.69 -6.99 -9.05
C LYS A 177 22.28 -7.24 -7.60
N ILE A 178 21.56 -6.30 -7.00
CA ILE A 178 21.08 -6.44 -5.63
C ILE A 178 20.02 -7.53 -5.59
N GLN A 179 20.42 -8.70 -5.13
CA GLN A 179 19.53 -9.81 -4.76
C GLN A 179 19.42 -9.83 -3.25
N MET A 180 18.58 -8.96 -2.68
CA MET A 180 18.24 -9.11 -1.26
C MET A 180 17.31 -10.31 -1.12
N ILE A 181 17.92 -11.37 -0.58
CA ILE A 181 17.45 -12.75 -0.29
C ILE A 181 15.97 -12.81 0.09
#